data_AF-A0A944XAA2-F1
#
_entry.id   AF-A0A944XAA2-F1
#
_cell.length_a   1.000
_cell.length_b   1.000
_cell.length_c   1.000
_cell.angle_alpha   90.00
_cell.angle_beta   90.00
_cell.angle_gamma   90.00
#
_symmetry.space_group_name_H-M   'P 1'
#
loop_
_entity.id
_entity.type
_entity.pdbx_description
1 polymer ?
#
loop_
_entity_poly.entity_id
_entity_poly.type
_entity_poly.pdbx_seq_one_letter_code
_entity_poly.pdbx_strand_id
1 'polypeptide(L)'
;MTEQDPGPELQLTFQEDGVRAVVSTIHIRTTVADILGLLQLHGVVIGISERRIRQAVRTARRSNRPIHDVVVAVGQHPRAAARQHLTFHLQAGLDEPPSLDPIHDVLVLSWDQVREQAPDLRAWVVAAGDRLASIESLPGTEGLDVKGQAIPVPSSPEGLPEDLELVPGTGVALGPTGVEFVALSYGYAGWHQGQLCVLEPLWIDADMMQACFLHVRARGSGKRPSATDLRSLLDSSGVSFGVDEEAIQRLSGDTIHEPLTAIAVGELPRPASQYTPAFAQEWELKHGSFRDDGSIDFHERNIFPPVRDGDLLAEEGFRLKGTPGHTIFGIEIDPIGEAIDIEFTAGENVRMSTDDDVQRLAATCDGGVVLRSTVTQGASGAIACRQYYMAVHPVAHIESDVGLETGNVDFRGHVVIDGSVTSGFQVRATGGIAVAGSVEAGSELRAGGDINIQQGIVGR
;
A
#
# COMPACT_ATOMS: atom_id res chain seq x y z
N MET A 1 16.51 64.20 -83.64
CA MET A 1 17.20 62.94 -83.32
C MET A 1 18.33 63.27 -82.38
N THR A 2 18.05 63.16 -81.09
CA THR A 2 19.04 63.08 -80.02
C THR A 2 18.69 61.77 -79.34
N GLU A 3 19.44 60.71 -79.64
CA GLU A 3 19.32 59.43 -78.95
C GLU A 3 19.53 59.68 -77.46
N GLN A 4 18.45 59.61 -76.69
CA GLN A 4 18.51 59.42 -75.25
C GLN A 4 19.07 58.01 -75.04
N ASP A 5 20.38 57.95 -74.80
CA ASP A 5 21.07 56.77 -74.29
C ASP A 5 20.36 56.36 -72.99
N PRO A 6 19.70 55.18 -72.93
CA PRO A 6 18.90 54.80 -71.78
C PRO A 6 19.86 54.68 -70.58
N GLY A 7 19.55 55.41 -69.50
CA GLY A 7 20.30 55.28 -68.26
C GLY A 7 20.41 53.80 -67.86
N PRO A 8 21.49 53.40 -67.16
CA PRO A 8 21.72 52.00 -66.84
C PRO A 8 20.46 51.41 -66.21
N GLU A 9 19.88 50.39 -66.86
CA GLU A 9 18.68 49.71 -66.37
C GLU A 9 19.03 49.03 -65.03
N LEU A 10 18.79 49.76 -63.95
CA LEU A 10 18.86 49.21 -62.61
C LEU A 10 17.63 48.31 -62.45
N GLN A 11 17.86 47.01 -62.35
CA GLN A 11 16.83 46.03 -62.07
C GLN A 11 16.91 45.60 -60.61
N LEU A 12 15.76 45.51 -59.96
CA LEU A 12 15.62 45.04 -58.58
C LEU A 12 14.84 43.73 -58.59
N THR A 13 15.46 42.69 -58.06
CA THR A 13 14.86 41.38 -57.89
C THR A 13 14.60 41.14 -56.41
N PHE A 14 13.43 40.59 -56.09
CA PHE A 14 13.11 40.13 -54.75
C PHE A 14 13.39 38.62 -54.67
N GLN A 15 14.16 38.21 -53.66
CA GLN A 15 14.54 36.82 -53.42
C GLN A 15 14.01 36.38 -52.04
N GLU A 16 13.89 35.06 -51.83
CA GLU A 16 13.42 34.45 -50.58
C GLU A 16 12.04 35.00 -50.15
N ASP A 17 11.03 34.88 -51.01
CA ASP A 17 9.66 35.37 -50.78
C ASP A 17 9.56 36.85 -50.34
N GLY A 18 10.48 37.68 -50.82
CA GLY A 18 10.51 39.11 -50.51
C GLY A 18 11.36 39.49 -49.31
N VAL A 19 12.05 38.54 -48.66
CA VAL A 19 12.97 38.84 -47.54
C VAL A 19 14.23 39.56 -48.01
N ARG A 20 14.67 39.39 -49.26
CA ARG A 20 15.86 40.07 -49.78
C ARG A 20 15.54 40.91 -51.01
N ALA A 21 15.98 42.15 -51.00
CA ALA A 21 15.98 43.03 -52.17
C ALA A 21 17.40 43.08 -52.75
N VAL A 22 17.55 42.62 -54.00
CA VAL A 22 18.83 42.49 -54.68
C VAL A 22 18.84 43.35 -55.93
N VAL A 23 19.83 44.23 -56.06
CA VAL A 23 20.06 44.98 -57.30
C VAL A 23 20.93 44.13 -58.22
N SER A 24 20.41 43.77 -59.38
CA SER A 24 21.03 42.79 -60.29
C SER A 24 22.36 43.27 -60.84
N THR A 25 22.48 44.56 -61.18
CA THR A 25 23.74 45.16 -61.66
C THR A 25 23.87 46.61 -61.21
N ILE A 26 24.97 46.94 -60.52
CA ILE A 26 25.36 48.31 -60.17
C ILE A 26 26.49 48.74 -61.10
N HIS A 27 26.22 49.71 -61.96
CA HIS A 27 27.18 50.26 -62.90
C HIS A 27 28.05 51.35 -62.28
N ILE A 28 29.16 51.68 -62.94
CA ILE A 28 30.16 52.67 -62.47
C ILE A 28 29.53 54.07 -62.28
N ARG A 29 28.55 54.41 -63.13
CA ARG A 29 27.83 55.69 -63.11
C ARG A 29 26.66 55.73 -62.12
N THR A 30 26.23 54.59 -61.60
CA THR A 30 25.14 54.51 -60.62
C THR A 30 25.53 55.27 -59.34
N THR A 31 24.61 56.07 -58.82
CA THR A 31 24.75 56.76 -57.55
C THR A 31 23.96 56.06 -56.45
N VAL A 32 24.27 56.38 -55.20
CA VAL A 32 23.51 55.89 -54.05
C VAL A 32 22.07 56.41 -54.10
N ALA A 33 21.86 57.64 -54.60
CA ALA A 33 20.53 58.22 -54.76
C ALA A 33 19.67 57.46 -55.77
N ASP A 34 20.27 56.98 -56.87
CA ASP A 34 19.55 56.18 -57.88
C ASP A 34 19.05 54.85 -57.29
N ILE A 35 19.87 54.19 -56.47
CA ILE A 35 19.51 52.93 -55.80
C ILE A 35 18.44 53.18 -54.73
N LEU A 36 18.56 54.24 -53.94
CA LEU A 36 17.55 54.59 -52.92
C LEU A 36 16.21 55.00 -53.55
N GLY A 37 16.23 55.77 -54.64
CA GLY A 37 15.03 56.14 -55.40
C GLY A 37 14.35 54.92 -56.01
N LEU A 38 15.12 53.96 -56.50
CA LEU A 38 14.60 52.69 -57.01
C LEU A 38 13.93 51.86 -55.90
N LEU A 39 14.56 51.76 -54.73
CA LEU A 39 14.00 51.06 -53.57
C LEU A 39 12.69 51.70 -53.11
N GLN A 40 12.61 53.03 -53.10
CA GLN A 40 11.38 53.76 -52.77
C GLN A 40 10.28 53.54 -53.82
N LEU A 41 10.62 53.55 -55.11
CA LEU A 41 9.67 53.27 -56.20
C LEU A 41 9.03 51.88 -56.08
N HIS A 42 9.81 50.89 -55.63
CA HIS A 42 9.35 49.50 -55.45
C HIS A 42 8.80 49.20 -54.05
N GLY A 43 8.63 50.23 -53.21
CA GLY A 43 7.98 50.12 -51.90
C GLY A 43 8.81 49.39 -50.85
N VAL A 44 10.14 49.39 -50.96
CA VAL A 44 11.03 48.81 -49.94
C VAL A 44 11.11 49.76 -48.75
N VAL A 45 10.71 49.30 -47.57
CA VAL A 45 10.62 50.09 -46.33
C VAL A 45 11.51 49.51 -45.23
N ILE A 46 11.73 48.19 -45.23
CA ILE A 46 12.40 47.49 -44.13
C ILE A 46 13.80 47.03 -44.57
N GLY A 47 14.80 47.23 -43.70
CA GLY A 47 16.10 46.57 -43.82
C GLY A 47 17.08 47.18 -44.82
N ILE A 48 16.83 48.39 -45.31
CA ILE A 48 17.70 49.09 -46.27
C ILE A 48 19.07 49.33 -45.65
N SER A 49 20.12 48.77 -46.26
CA SER A 49 21.49 48.91 -45.79
C SER A 49 22.25 49.94 -46.63
N GLU A 50 22.12 51.22 -46.27
CA GLU A 50 22.88 52.30 -46.93
C GLU A 50 24.39 52.05 -46.93
N ARG A 51 24.92 51.40 -45.87
CA ARG A 51 26.33 51.03 -45.77
C ARG A 51 26.74 50.08 -46.91
N ARG A 52 25.95 49.02 -47.16
CA ARG A 52 26.21 48.05 -48.24
C ARG A 52 26.07 48.70 -49.62
N ILE A 53 25.06 49.55 -49.81
CA ILE A 53 24.84 50.30 -51.04
C ILE A 53 26.05 51.21 -51.34
N ARG A 54 26.48 52.03 -50.37
CA ARG A 54 27.65 52.92 -50.52
C ARG A 54 28.92 52.12 -50.80
N GLN A 55 29.10 50.98 -50.14
CA GLN A 55 30.26 50.11 -50.36
C GLN A 55 30.25 49.55 -51.78
N ALA A 56 29.12 49.04 -52.26
CA ALA A 56 28.99 48.50 -53.62
C ALA A 56 29.26 49.57 -54.69
N VAL A 57 28.67 50.77 -54.57
CA VAL A 57 28.93 51.88 -55.51
C VAL A 57 30.40 52.30 -55.50
N ARG A 58 31.05 52.37 -54.33
CA ARG A 58 32.49 52.69 -54.23
C ARG A 58 33.36 51.61 -54.85
N THR A 59 33.03 50.34 -54.63
CA THR A 59 33.78 49.22 -55.18
C THR A 59 33.66 49.18 -56.70
N ALA A 60 32.45 49.38 -57.27
CA ALA A 60 32.24 49.42 -58.72
C ALA A 60 33.04 50.56 -59.39
N ARG A 61 33.11 51.72 -58.73
CA ARG A 61 33.92 52.86 -59.20
C ARG A 61 35.42 52.63 -59.10
N ARG A 62 35.90 52.00 -58.03
CA ARG A 62 37.33 51.71 -57.84
C ARG A 62 37.84 50.59 -58.75
N SER A 63 37.03 49.55 -58.97
CA SER A 63 37.40 48.41 -59.81
C SER A 63 37.16 48.67 -61.30
N ASN A 64 36.49 49.77 -61.65
CA ASN A 64 36.02 50.09 -63.01
C ASN A 64 35.23 48.94 -63.65
N ARG A 65 34.49 48.17 -62.84
CA ARG A 65 33.68 47.02 -63.25
C ARG A 65 32.31 47.06 -62.56
N PRO A 66 31.23 46.64 -63.23
CA PRO A 66 29.93 46.51 -62.59
C PRO A 66 29.97 45.43 -61.50
N ILE A 67 29.14 45.60 -60.47
CA ILE A 67 28.95 44.59 -59.42
C ILE A 67 27.56 44.02 -59.58
N HIS A 68 27.47 42.70 -59.56
CA HIS A 68 26.22 41.97 -59.70
C HIS A 68 25.69 41.50 -58.33
N ASP A 69 24.39 41.24 -58.27
CA ASP A 69 23.70 40.60 -57.15
C ASP A 69 23.96 41.23 -55.77
N VAL A 70 23.83 42.56 -55.70
CA VAL A 70 24.06 43.28 -54.45
C VAL A 70 22.78 43.30 -53.61
N VAL A 71 22.84 42.64 -52.45
CA VAL A 71 21.76 42.70 -51.45
C VAL A 71 21.73 44.09 -50.80
N VAL A 72 20.70 44.87 -51.12
CA VAL A 72 20.55 46.27 -50.70
C VAL A 72 19.57 46.45 -49.54
N ALA A 73 18.62 45.52 -49.37
CA ALA A 73 17.75 45.47 -48.20
C ALA A 73 17.49 44.02 -47.77
N VAL A 74 17.35 43.79 -46.46
CA VAL A 74 17.03 42.49 -45.87
C VAL A 74 15.91 42.66 -44.84
N GLY A 75 14.76 42.02 -45.09
CA GLY A 75 13.63 41.96 -44.18
C GLY A 75 13.95 41.19 -42.89
N GLN A 76 12.95 41.06 -42.03
CA GLN A 76 13.06 40.27 -40.81
C GLN A 76 12.62 38.84 -41.12
N HIS A 77 13.54 37.88 -40.98
CA HIS A 77 13.21 36.47 -41.15
C HIS A 77 12.21 36.02 -40.06
N PRO A 78 11.17 35.25 -40.43
CA PRO A 78 10.28 34.64 -39.44
C PRO A 78 11.07 33.68 -38.56
N ARG A 79 10.69 33.57 -37.28
CA ARG A 79 11.22 32.55 -36.37
C ARG A 79 10.15 31.50 -36.17
N ALA A 80 10.50 30.23 -36.45
CA ALA A 80 9.65 29.10 -36.12
C ALA A 80 9.39 29.04 -34.61
N ALA A 81 8.25 28.48 -34.21
CA ALA A 81 8.03 28.10 -32.82
C ALA A 81 9.14 27.12 -32.40
N ALA A 82 9.75 27.33 -31.23
CA ALA A 82 10.80 26.44 -30.73
C ALA A 82 10.20 25.19 -30.08
N ARG A 83 11.01 24.12 -29.97
CA ARG A 83 10.66 22.87 -29.29
C ARG A 83 10.03 23.15 -27.92
N GLN A 84 8.98 22.42 -27.61
CA GLN A 84 8.42 22.32 -26.27
C GLN A 84 9.53 21.91 -25.29
N HIS A 85 9.79 22.73 -24.27
CA HIS A 85 10.71 22.40 -23.18
C HIS A 85 9.91 21.99 -21.95
N LEU A 86 10.28 20.87 -21.33
CA LEU A 86 9.73 20.48 -20.04
C LEU A 86 10.49 21.16 -18.91
N THR A 87 9.78 22.01 -18.17
CA THR A 87 10.27 22.57 -16.92
C THR A 87 9.77 21.70 -15.76
N PHE A 88 10.67 21.02 -15.07
CA PHE A 88 10.31 20.15 -13.93
C PHE A 88 10.13 20.94 -12.64
N HIS A 89 9.07 20.64 -11.89
CA HIS A 89 8.76 21.24 -10.59
C HIS A 89 9.28 20.33 -9.46
N LEU A 90 10.61 20.21 -9.38
CA LEU A 90 11.29 19.31 -8.46
C LEU A 90 11.26 19.80 -7.00
N GLN A 91 11.36 18.85 -6.07
CA GLN A 91 11.57 19.17 -4.64
C GLN A 91 13.00 19.66 -4.38
N ALA A 92 13.17 20.40 -3.29
CA ALA A 92 14.49 20.90 -2.88
C ALA A 92 15.48 19.72 -2.66
N GLY A 93 16.60 19.75 -3.38
CA GLY A 93 17.63 18.70 -3.35
C GLY A 93 17.60 17.72 -4.53
N LEU A 94 16.74 17.96 -5.53
CA LEU A 94 16.71 17.23 -6.80
C LEU A 94 16.98 18.17 -7.96
N ASP A 95 18.00 17.87 -8.76
CA ASP A 95 18.35 18.64 -9.97
C ASP A 95 17.64 18.08 -11.22
N GLU A 96 17.32 16.79 -11.23
CA GLU A 96 16.59 16.10 -12.30
C GLU A 96 15.68 15.00 -11.73
N PRO A 97 14.60 14.58 -12.44
CA PRO A 97 13.78 13.45 -12.02
C PRO A 97 14.61 12.16 -11.97
N PRO A 98 14.53 11.36 -10.88
CA PRO A 98 15.29 10.12 -10.76
C PRO A 98 14.74 9.00 -11.66
N SER A 99 15.54 7.97 -11.95
CA SER A 99 15.02 6.70 -12.49
C SER A 99 14.24 5.95 -11.39
N LEU A 100 13.09 5.41 -11.77
CA LEU A 100 12.24 4.57 -10.93
C LEU A 100 12.52 3.08 -11.08
N ASP A 101 13.38 2.67 -12.02
CA ASP A 101 13.67 1.26 -12.31
C ASP A 101 14.12 0.50 -11.04
N PRO A 102 15.00 1.03 -10.16
CA PRO A 102 15.38 0.34 -8.94
C PRO A 102 14.21 0.12 -7.95
N ILE A 103 13.25 1.04 -7.92
CA ILE A 103 12.06 0.92 -7.05
C ILE A 103 11.11 -0.09 -7.66
N HIS A 104 10.87 -0.01 -8.98
CA HIS A 104 10.04 -0.96 -9.72
C HIS A 104 10.57 -2.40 -9.58
N ASP A 105 11.88 -2.60 -9.72
CA ASP A 105 12.51 -3.91 -9.59
C ASP A 105 12.32 -4.51 -8.20
N VAL A 106 12.33 -3.68 -7.15
CA VAL A 106 12.07 -4.13 -5.78
C VAL A 106 10.61 -4.56 -5.58
N LEU A 107 9.65 -3.96 -6.29
CA LEU A 107 8.24 -4.32 -6.16
C LEU A 107 7.92 -5.76 -6.58
N VAL A 108 8.79 -6.41 -7.34
CA VAL A 108 8.62 -7.81 -7.80
C VAL A 108 9.46 -8.83 -7.03
N LEU A 109 10.20 -8.39 -6.01
CA LEU A 109 11.06 -9.27 -5.19
C LEU A 109 10.31 -9.90 -4.02
N SER A 110 10.91 -10.93 -3.42
CA SER A 110 10.41 -11.52 -2.18
C SER A 110 10.59 -10.59 -0.99
N TRP A 111 9.81 -10.80 0.07
CA TRP A 111 9.83 -9.97 1.28
C TRP A 111 11.24 -9.75 1.86
N ASP A 112 12.05 -10.81 1.98
CA ASP A 112 13.42 -10.72 2.49
C ASP A 112 14.32 -9.83 1.62
N GLN A 113 14.19 -9.97 0.30
CA GLN A 113 14.98 -9.20 -0.67
C GLN A 113 14.58 -7.72 -0.67
N VAL A 114 13.29 -7.43 -0.53
CA VAL A 114 12.80 -6.04 -0.40
C VAL A 114 13.40 -5.40 0.85
N ARG A 115 13.40 -6.10 1.99
CA ARG A 115 13.97 -5.58 3.24
C ARG A 115 15.45 -5.25 3.15
N GLU A 116 16.20 -6.02 2.35
CA GLU A 116 17.62 -5.80 2.14
C GLU A 116 17.89 -4.60 1.22
N GLN A 117 17.11 -4.43 0.14
CA GLN A 117 17.40 -3.43 -0.91
C GLN A 117 16.70 -2.07 -0.71
N ALA A 118 15.50 -2.05 -0.14
CA ALA A 118 14.70 -0.83 0.03
C ALA A 118 15.38 0.30 0.83
N PRO A 119 16.18 0.03 1.90
CA PRO A 119 16.83 1.09 2.68
C PRO A 119 17.80 1.99 1.88
N ASP A 120 18.36 1.47 0.79
CA ASP A 120 19.31 2.19 -0.06
C ASP A 120 18.63 2.99 -1.16
N LEU A 121 17.34 2.72 -1.42
CA LEU A 121 16.56 3.43 -2.40
C LEU A 121 16.27 4.87 -1.95
N ARG A 122 16.11 5.75 -2.95
CA ARG A 122 15.77 7.16 -2.77
C ARG A 122 14.73 7.55 -3.81
N ALA A 123 13.70 8.26 -3.37
CA ALA A 123 12.59 8.64 -4.24
C ALA A 123 12.26 10.14 -4.19
N TRP A 124 11.74 10.65 -5.30
CA TRP A 124 11.01 11.91 -5.34
C TRP A 124 9.55 11.62 -4.97
N VAL A 125 9.15 12.01 -3.77
CA VAL A 125 7.83 11.66 -3.21
C VAL A 125 6.81 12.72 -3.57
N VAL A 126 5.67 12.32 -4.14
CA VAL A 126 4.60 13.23 -4.58
C VAL A 126 3.25 12.81 -4.01
N ALA A 127 2.35 13.78 -3.86
CA ALA A 127 0.96 13.55 -3.49
C ALA A 127 0.05 13.77 -4.69
N ALA A 128 -1.18 13.24 -4.64
CA ALA A 128 -2.19 13.49 -5.66
C ALA A 128 -2.40 14.99 -5.86
N GLY A 129 -2.41 15.43 -7.12
CA GLY A 129 -2.53 16.85 -7.51
C GLY A 129 -1.22 17.63 -7.58
N ASP A 130 -0.08 17.03 -7.21
CA ASP A 130 1.22 17.70 -7.36
C ASP A 130 1.60 17.90 -8.82
N ARG A 131 2.09 19.09 -9.15
CA ARG A 131 2.64 19.40 -10.47
C ARG A 131 4.06 18.84 -10.57
N LEU A 132 4.30 18.02 -11.58
CA LEU A 132 5.58 17.35 -11.83
C LEU A 132 6.40 18.10 -12.87
N ALA A 133 5.77 18.54 -13.96
CA ALA A 133 6.41 19.28 -15.03
C ALA A 133 5.43 20.19 -15.76
N SER A 134 5.92 21.22 -16.44
CA SER A 134 5.14 22.09 -17.32
C SER A 134 5.79 22.19 -18.70
N ILE A 135 4.96 22.22 -19.73
CA ILE A 135 5.36 22.38 -21.12
C ILE A 135 5.45 23.88 -21.43
N GLU A 136 6.66 24.36 -21.71
CA GLU A 136 6.89 25.71 -22.20
C GLU A 136 7.04 25.69 -23.72
N SER A 137 6.11 26.32 -24.43
CA SER A 137 6.22 26.57 -25.87
C SER A 137 6.67 28.01 -26.11
N LEU A 138 7.76 28.21 -26.86
CA LEU A 138 8.12 29.53 -27.37
C LEU A 138 7.32 29.79 -28.66
N PRO A 139 6.38 30.76 -28.67
CA PRO A 139 5.61 31.06 -29.87
C PRO A 139 6.54 31.53 -30.99
N GLY A 140 6.27 31.10 -32.22
CA GLY A 140 6.95 31.62 -33.40
C GLY A 140 6.66 33.11 -33.58
N THR A 141 7.61 33.84 -34.17
CA THR A 141 7.41 35.25 -34.51
C THR A 141 7.30 35.39 -36.01
N GLU A 142 6.25 36.06 -36.49
CA GLU A 142 6.10 36.40 -37.91
C GLU A 142 7.32 37.19 -38.41
N GLY A 143 7.67 36.94 -39.67
CA GLY A 143 8.69 37.72 -40.37
C GLY A 143 8.05 38.94 -41.02
N LEU A 144 8.88 39.87 -41.48
CA LEU A 144 8.45 40.98 -42.32
C LEU A 144 9.33 41.00 -43.56
N ASP A 145 8.71 40.98 -44.74
CA ASP A 145 9.41 41.15 -46.00
C ASP A 145 10.01 42.57 -46.11
N VAL A 146 10.79 42.85 -47.15
CA VAL A 146 11.38 44.18 -47.31
C VAL A 146 10.35 45.30 -47.59
N LYS A 147 9.09 44.95 -47.90
CA LYS A 147 7.97 45.86 -48.15
C LYS A 147 7.07 46.07 -46.93
N GLY A 148 7.31 45.36 -45.83
CA GLY A 148 6.49 45.41 -44.62
C GLY A 148 5.27 44.49 -44.62
N GLN A 149 5.21 43.52 -45.54
CA GLN A 149 4.19 42.47 -45.53
C GLN A 149 4.61 41.34 -44.58
N ALA A 150 3.65 40.83 -43.81
CA ALA A 150 3.89 39.74 -42.87
C ALA A 150 4.23 38.45 -43.63
N ILE A 151 5.32 37.82 -43.21
CA ILE A 151 5.71 36.49 -43.65
C ILE A 151 5.22 35.52 -42.56
N PRO A 152 4.34 34.57 -42.90
CA PRO A 152 3.77 33.66 -41.90
C PRO A 152 4.89 32.89 -41.20
N VAL A 153 4.65 32.54 -39.93
CA VAL A 153 5.54 31.65 -39.18
C VAL A 153 5.65 30.34 -39.98
N PRO A 154 6.87 29.87 -40.31
CA PRO A 154 7.02 28.60 -41.01
C PRO A 154 6.38 27.50 -40.19
N SER A 155 5.53 26.69 -40.83
CA SER A 155 5.12 25.39 -40.30
C SER A 155 6.38 24.65 -39.86
N SER A 156 6.35 24.01 -38.69
CA SER A 156 7.47 23.37 -37.98
C SER A 156 8.61 22.90 -38.91
N PRO A 157 9.89 23.16 -38.59
CA PRO A 157 11.02 22.85 -39.49
C PRO A 157 10.94 21.42 -40.02
N GLU A 158 10.92 21.27 -41.35
CA GLU A 158 11.03 19.96 -42.01
C GLU A 158 12.25 19.21 -41.45
N GLY A 159 12.01 18.10 -40.75
CA GLY A 159 13.05 17.25 -40.17
C GLY A 159 13.21 17.30 -38.65
N LEU A 160 12.40 18.08 -37.92
CA LEU A 160 12.16 17.78 -36.51
C LEU A 160 11.07 16.70 -36.44
N PRO A 161 11.22 15.65 -35.61
CA PRO A 161 10.15 14.67 -35.42
C PRO A 161 8.85 15.44 -35.10
N GLU A 162 7.79 15.12 -35.84
CA GLU A 162 6.41 15.48 -35.48
C GLU A 162 6.29 15.26 -33.98
N ASP A 163 5.90 16.31 -33.26
CA ASP A 163 5.57 16.35 -31.85
C ASP A 163 6.22 15.22 -31.03
N LEU A 164 7.25 15.54 -30.24
CA LEU A 164 7.57 14.65 -29.12
C LEU A 164 6.31 14.65 -28.26
N GLU A 165 5.36 13.75 -28.54
CA GLU A 165 4.15 13.56 -27.79
C GLU A 165 4.65 13.16 -26.41
N LEU A 166 4.70 14.15 -25.52
CA LEU A 166 5.05 13.94 -24.15
C LEU A 166 3.87 13.23 -23.52
N VAL A 167 3.80 11.92 -23.76
CA VAL A 167 2.74 11.07 -23.25
C VAL A 167 3.01 10.88 -21.76
N PRO A 168 2.06 11.26 -20.88
CA PRO A 168 2.21 10.98 -19.46
C PRO A 168 2.26 9.46 -19.25
N GLY A 169 3.20 9.02 -18.43
CA GLY A 169 3.28 7.61 -18.02
C GLY A 169 2.26 7.28 -16.93
N THR A 170 2.31 6.05 -16.43
CA THR A 170 1.43 5.56 -15.37
C THR A 170 1.45 6.49 -14.15
N GLY A 171 0.28 6.77 -13.56
CA GLY A 171 0.15 7.61 -12.37
C GLY A 171 0.28 9.12 -12.62
N VAL A 172 0.42 9.54 -13.89
CA VAL A 172 0.50 10.95 -14.30
C VAL A 172 -0.61 11.28 -15.28
N ALA A 173 -1.18 12.48 -15.18
CA ALA A 173 -2.14 13.01 -16.14
C ALA A 173 -1.76 14.42 -16.58
N LEU A 174 -2.25 14.82 -17.76
CA LEU A 174 -2.20 16.21 -18.18
C LEU A 174 -3.25 17.01 -17.41
N GLY A 175 -2.85 18.16 -16.88
CA GLY A 175 -3.75 19.12 -16.25
C GLY A 175 -4.79 19.68 -17.23
N PRO A 176 -5.78 20.44 -16.74
CA PRO A 176 -6.92 20.90 -17.56
C PRO A 176 -6.54 21.73 -18.79
N THR A 177 -5.37 22.37 -18.75
CA THR A 177 -4.82 23.20 -19.82
C THR A 177 -4.01 22.42 -20.85
N GLY A 178 -3.74 21.13 -20.61
CA GLY A 178 -2.92 20.28 -21.47
C GLY A 178 -1.42 20.57 -21.44
N VAL A 179 -0.97 21.49 -20.57
CA VAL A 179 0.44 21.94 -20.51
C VAL A 179 1.14 21.61 -19.18
N GLU A 180 0.46 20.97 -18.24
CA GLU A 180 1.03 20.58 -16.94
C GLU A 180 0.91 19.08 -16.76
N PHE A 181 1.95 18.43 -16.23
CA PHE A 181 1.92 17.04 -15.78
C PHE A 181 1.62 17.02 -14.29
N VAL A 182 0.60 16.27 -13.89
CA VAL A 182 0.08 16.23 -12.53
C VAL A 182 0.04 14.78 -12.03
N ALA A 183 0.47 14.55 -10.80
CA ALA A 183 0.37 13.24 -10.15
C ALA A 183 -1.10 12.88 -9.84
N LEU A 184 -1.51 11.67 -10.18
CA LEU A 184 -2.87 11.17 -9.92
C LEU A 184 -3.04 10.59 -8.52
N SER A 185 -1.98 10.00 -7.97
CA SER A 185 -1.98 9.34 -6.67
C SER A 185 -0.71 9.70 -5.88
N TYR A 186 -0.68 9.31 -4.61
CA TYR A 186 0.51 9.41 -3.79
C TYR A 186 1.54 8.35 -4.20
N GLY A 187 2.80 8.76 -4.37
CA GLY A 187 3.86 7.79 -4.64
C GLY A 187 5.19 8.39 -5.06
N TYR A 188 5.91 7.65 -5.89
CA TYR A 188 7.28 7.95 -6.30
C TYR A 188 7.32 8.40 -7.75
N ALA A 189 7.63 9.68 -7.96
CA ALA A 189 7.74 10.29 -9.27
C ALA A 189 9.15 10.13 -9.86
N GLY A 190 9.23 9.94 -11.18
CA GLY A 190 10.49 9.80 -11.89
C GLY A 190 10.34 9.15 -13.25
N TRP A 191 11.46 8.80 -13.85
CA TRP A 191 11.51 8.16 -15.17
C TRP A 191 11.39 6.65 -15.06
N HIS A 192 10.49 6.06 -15.83
CA HIS A 192 10.44 4.63 -16.07
C HIS A 192 10.22 4.39 -17.57
N GLN A 193 11.09 3.60 -18.19
CA GLN A 193 11.02 3.26 -19.62
C GLN A 193 10.88 4.49 -20.57
N GLY A 194 11.51 5.62 -20.20
CA GLY A 194 11.47 6.85 -21.00
C GLY A 194 10.21 7.70 -20.84
N GLN A 195 9.32 7.35 -19.91
CA GLN A 195 8.13 8.13 -19.56
C GLN A 195 8.22 8.66 -18.13
N LEU A 196 7.63 9.84 -17.90
CA LEU A 196 7.49 10.41 -16.56
C LEU A 196 6.28 9.74 -15.90
N CYS A 197 6.54 9.00 -14.82
CA CYS A 197 5.56 8.17 -14.13
C CYS A 197 5.51 8.52 -12.63
N VAL A 198 4.44 8.07 -11.97
CA VAL A 198 4.32 7.96 -10.52
C VAL A 198 4.05 6.50 -10.20
N LEU A 199 4.98 5.85 -9.51
CA LEU A 199 4.80 4.49 -9.00
C LEU A 199 4.14 4.54 -7.62
N GLU A 200 3.10 3.72 -7.46
CA GLU A 200 2.44 3.55 -6.18
C GLU A 200 3.33 2.77 -5.20
N PRO A 201 3.50 3.22 -3.95
CA PRO A 201 4.36 2.59 -2.95
C PRO A 201 3.70 1.35 -2.32
N LEU A 202 3.12 0.47 -3.14
CA LEU A 202 2.44 -0.74 -2.70
C LEU A 202 3.17 -1.98 -3.20
N TRP A 203 3.61 -2.81 -2.26
CA TRP A 203 4.12 -4.14 -2.54
C TRP A 203 3.05 -5.16 -2.15
N ILE A 204 2.77 -6.11 -3.05
CA ILE A 204 1.80 -7.19 -2.83
C ILE A 204 2.56 -8.50 -2.93
N ASP A 205 2.41 -9.36 -1.92
CA ASP A 205 3.04 -10.68 -1.94
C ASP A 205 2.49 -11.55 -3.08
N ALA A 206 3.31 -12.46 -3.59
CA ALA A 206 2.94 -13.37 -4.67
C ALA A 206 1.75 -14.29 -4.30
N ASP A 207 1.58 -14.60 -3.01
CA ASP A 207 0.44 -15.39 -2.52
C ASP A 207 -0.86 -14.59 -2.35
N MET A 208 -0.82 -13.27 -2.57
CA MET A 208 -1.94 -12.34 -2.41
C MET A 208 -2.50 -12.29 -0.98
N MET A 209 -1.75 -12.74 0.02
CA MET A 209 -2.15 -12.72 1.43
C MET A 209 -1.73 -11.43 2.13
N GLN A 210 -0.90 -10.60 1.51
CA GLN A 210 -0.42 -9.39 2.16
C GLN A 210 -0.20 -8.26 1.15
N ALA A 211 -0.65 -7.07 1.52
CA ALA A 211 -0.23 -5.81 0.91
C ALA A 211 0.52 -4.96 1.94
N CYS A 212 1.70 -4.51 1.56
CA CYS A 212 2.58 -3.68 2.38
C CYS A 212 2.85 -2.34 1.71
N PHE A 213 2.85 -1.29 2.51
CA PHE A 213 3.42 -0.01 2.09
C PHE A 213 4.95 -0.13 2.03
N LEU A 214 5.53 0.18 0.87
CA LEU A 214 6.98 0.23 0.66
C LEU A 214 7.49 1.57 1.18
N HIS A 215 8.43 1.55 2.12
CA HIS A 215 9.08 2.75 2.62
C HIS A 215 10.40 3.01 1.89
N VAL A 216 10.38 3.98 0.98
CA VAL A 216 11.60 4.54 0.37
C VAL A 216 11.94 5.89 1.00
N ARG A 217 13.22 6.10 1.30
CA ARG A 217 13.70 7.38 1.85
C ARG A 217 13.51 8.51 0.83
N ALA A 218 12.78 9.55 1.20
CA ALA A 218 12.58 10.70 0.34
C ALA A 218 13.90 11.49 0.13
N ARG A 219 14.07 12.07 -1.07
CA ARG A 219 15.07 13.13 -1.30
C ARG A 219 14.48 14.48 -0.91
N GLY A 220 14.91 15.03 0.22
CA GLY A 220 14.45 16.34 0.72
C GLY A 220 13.31 16.25 1.74
N SER A 221 12.43 17.26 1.78
CA SER A 221 11.25 17.27 2.66
C SER A 221 10.16 16.34 2.09
N GLY A 222 10.31 15.04 2.33
CA GLY A 222 9.35 14.04 1.88
C GLY A 222 7.94 14.32 2.40
N LYS A 223 6.95 14.31 1.49
CA LYS A 223 5.54 14.34 1.86
C LYS A 223 5.14 13.02 2.50
N ARG A 224 4.39 13.08 3.59
CA ARG A 224 3.82 11.89 4.23
C ARG A 224 2.50 11.50 3.54
N PRO A 225 2.19 10.21 3.44
CA PRO A 225 0.88 9.80 2.96
C PRO A 225 -0.18 10.13 4.01
N SER A 226 -1.34 10.63 3.58
CA SER A 226 -2.52 10.69 4.44
C SER A 226 -3.24 9.35 4.47
N ALA A 227 -4.11 9.14 5.47
CA ALA A 227 -4.95 7.94 5.52
C ALA A 227 -5.84 7.81 4.25
N THR A 228 -6.25 8.93 3.68
CA THR A 228 -7.02 8.97 2.43
C THR A 228 -6.18 8.52 1.23
N ASP A 229 -4.91 8.91 1.17
CA ASP A 229 -3.99 8.48 0.11
C ASP A 229 -3.76 6.96 0.17
N LEU A 230 -3.54 6.43 1.38
CA LEU A 230 -3.33 5.00 1.59
C LEU A 230 -4.57 4.17 1.23
N ARG A 231 -5.77 4.61 1.60
CA ARG A 231 -7.01 3.95 1.19
C ARG A 231 -7.20 3.99 -0.32
N SER A 232 -6.96 5.15 -0.95
CA SER A 232 -7.08 5.29 -2.41
C SER A 232 -6.12 4.37 -3.17
N LEU A 233 -4.93 4.14 -2.60
CA LEU A 233 -3.93 3.22 -3.15
C LEU A 233 -4.32 1.74 -2.98
N LEU A 234 -4.95 1.37 -1.87
CA LEU A 234 -5.52 0.03 -1.69
C LEU A 234 -6.69 -0.20 -2.66
N ASP A 235 -7.57 0.79 -2.78
CA ASP A 235 -8.74 0.76 -3.66
C ASP A 235 -8.33 0.67 -5.14
N SER A 236 -7.36 1.48 -5.59
CA SER A 236 -6.85 1.46 -6.97
C SER A 236 -6.18 0.14 -7.33
N SER A 237 -5.59 -0.53 -6.34
CA SER A 237 -4.96 -1.84 -6.48
C SER A 237 -5.93 -3.01 -6.33
N GLY A 238 -7.21 -2.74 -6.00
CA GLY A 238 -8.27 -3.74 -5.88
C GLY A 238 -8.29 -4.51 -4.55
N VAL A 239 -7.51 -4.09 -3.56
CA VAL A 239 -7.52 -4.67 -2.21
C VAL A 239 -8.87 -4.37 -1.56
N SER A 240 -9.59 -5.41 -1.15
CA SER A 240 -10.98 -5.31 -0.66
C SER A 240 -11.20 -5.99 0.69
N PHE A 241 -10.24 -6.79 1.16
CA PHE A 241 -10.33 -7.55 2.40
C PHE A 241 -9.09 -7.35 3.27
N GLY A 242 -9.27 -7.46 4.59
CA GLY A 242 -8.15 -7.52 5.53
C GLY A 242 -7.39 -6.20 5.76
N VAL A 243 -8.00 -5.06 5.43
CA VAL A 243 -7.38 -3.73 5.62
C VAL A 243 -7.16 -3.43 7.10
N ASP A 244 -5.91 -3.13 7.47
CA ASP A 244 -5.51 -2.76 8.83
C ASP A 244 -5.60 -1.24 9.00
N GLU A 245 -6.73 -0.79 9.55
CA GLU A 245 -6.97 0.63 9.82
C GLU A 245 -6.01 1.22 10.87
N GLU A 246 -5.52 0.42 11.82
CA GLU A 246 -4.54 0.90 12.80
C GLU A 246 -3.18 1.13 12.14
N ALA A 247 -2.75 0.25 11.24
CA ALA A 247 -1.54 0.44 10.45
C ALA A 247 -1.61 1.70 9.57
N ILE A 248 -2.75 1.95 8.91
CA ILE A 248 -2.98 3.15 8.09
C ILE A 248 -2.84 4.43 8.93
N GLN A 249 -3.43 4.45 10.13
CA GLN A 249 -3.31 5.60 11.04
C GLN A 249 -1.87 5.81 11.51
N ARG A 250 -1.15 4.73 11.86
CA ARG A 250 0.26 4.80 12.23
C ARG A 250 1.14 5.36 11.11
N LEU A 251 0.91 4.93 9.87
CA LEU A 251 1.61 5.44 8.66
C LEU A 251 1.38 6.92 8.41
N SER A 252 0.19 7.41 8.75
CA SER A 252 -0.18 8.81 8.56
C SER A 252 0.39 9.72 9.67
N GLY A 253 0.53 9.20 10.89
CA GLY A 253 0.91 9.98 12.08
C GLY A 253 2.40 9.93 12.46
N ASP A 254 2.99 8.73 12.51
CA ASP A 254 4.30 8.49 13.11
C ASP A 254 5.43 8.28 12.09
N THR A 255 6.68 8.34 12.57
CA THR A 255 7.86 8.05 11.75
C THR A 255 8.11 6.55 11.78
N ILE A 256 7.79 5.87 10.69
CA ILE A 256 8.02 4.43 10.56
C ILE A 256 9.46 4.15 10.15
N HIS A 257 10.03 3.11 10.75
CA HIS A 257 11.41 2.69 10.58
C HIS A 257 11.57 1.41 9.74
N GLU A 258 10.48 0.71 9.42
CA GLU A 258 10.53 -0.55 8.67
C GLU A 258 10.39 -0.33 7.16
N PRO A 259 11.15 -1.06 6.32
CA PRO A 259 11.11 -0.92 4.87
C PRO A 259 9.79 -1.37 4.24
N LEU A 260 9.08 -2.29 4.88
CA LEU A 260 7.73 -2.74 4.51
C LEU A 260 6.85 -2.69 5.74
N THR A 261 5.64 -2.13 5.59
CA THR A 261 4.63 -2.14 6.66
C THR A 261 3.34 -2.71 6.09
N ALA A 262 2.86 -3.81 6.67
CA ALA A 262 1.61 -4.43 6.27
C ALA A 262 0.44 -3.47 6.53
N ILE A 263 -0.39 -3.26 5.49
CA ILE A 263 -1.59 -2.41 5.54
C ILE A 263 -2.85 -3.16 5.14
N ALA A 264 -2.71 -4.35 4.54
CA ALA A 264 -3.78 -5.32 4.45
C ALA A 264 -3.21 -6.74 4.57
N VAL A 265 -3.92 -7.61 5.27
CA VAL A 265 -3.55 -9.01 5.50
C VAL A 265 -4.78 -9.90 5.31
N GLY A 266 -4.67 -10.89 4.43
CA GLY A 266 -5.69 -11.89 4.21
C GLY A 266 -5.86 -12.82 5.41
N GLU A 267 -6.97 -13.55 5.43
CA GLU A 267 -7.24 -14.55 6.45
C GLU A 267 -6.86 -15.94 5.92
N LEU A 268 -5.94 -16.62 6.62
CA LEU A 268 -5.58 -17.99 6.25
C LEU A 268 -6.74 -18.95 6.52
N PRO A 269 -6.98 -19.93 5.62
CA PRO A 269 -7.96 -20.96 5.89
C PRO A 269 -7.56 -21.81 7.10
N ARG A 270 -8.54 -22.26 7.86
CA ARG A 270 -8.29 -23.12 9.03
C ARG A 270 -8.72 -24.55 8.73
N PRO A 271 -7.82 -25.54 8.83
CA PRO A 271 -8.18 -26.93 8.60
C PRO A 271 -9.11 -27.44 9.70
N ALA A 272 -10.00 -28.38 9.34
CA ALA A 272 -10.93 -28.98 10.30
C ALA A 272 -10.20 -29.66 11.48
N SER A 273 -8.98 -30.16 11.25
CA SER A 273 -8.14 -30.77 12.27
C SER A 273 -7.71 -29.84 13.40
N GLN A 274 -7.75 -28.52 13.19
CA GLN A 274 -7.47 -27.51 14.23
C GLN A 274 -8.73 -27.03 14.94
N TYR A 275 -9.91 -27.58 14.60
CA TYR A 275 -11.17 -27.18 15.18
C TYR A 275 -11.32 -27.68 16.62
N THR A 276 -11.77 -26.80 17.51
CA THR A 276 -12.16 -27.13 18.88
C THR A 276 -13.67 -26.91 19.03
N PRO A 277 -14.44 -27.90 19.52
CA PRO A 277 -15.88 -27.76 19.72
C PRO A 277 -16.26 -26.55 20.55
N ALA A 278 -17.43 -26.00 20.27
CA ALA A 278 -18.06 -24.98 21.11
C ALA A 278 -18.49 -25.59 22.45
N PHE A 279 -17.57 -25.61 23.41
CA PHE A 279 -17.87 -25.94 24.80
C PHE A 279 -18.59 -24.78 25.49
N ALA A 280 -19.61 -25.07 26.31
CA ALA A 280 -20.37 -24.03 26.99
C ALA A 280 -19.54 -23.21 27.99
N GLN A 281 -18.41 -23.76 28.45
CA GLN A 281 -17.36 -23.08 29.20
C GLN A 281 -16.01 -23.79 29.01
N GLU A 282 -14.92 -23.16 29.45
CA GLU A 282 -13.61 -23.82 29.54
C GLU A 282 -13.68 -24.98 30.53
N TRP A 283 -13.57 -26.20 30.02
CA TRP A 283 -13.53 -27.43 30.82
C TRP A 283 -12.09 -27.85 31.18
N GLU A 284 -11.09 -27.06 30.81
CA GLU A 284 -9.68 -27.32 31.10
C GLU A 284 -9.30 -26.93 32.54
N LEU A 285 -8.35 -27.66 33.13
CA LEU A 285 -7.78 -27.37 34.43
C LEU A 285 -7.04 -26.02 34.42
N LYS A 286 -7.43 -25.10 35.33
CA LYS A 286 -6.70 -23.85 35.53
C LYS A 286 -5.40 -24.11 36.28
N HIS A 287 -4.29 -23.55 35.77
CA HIS A 287 -2.95 -23.72 36.36
C HIS A 287 -2.68 -22.79 37.57
N GLY A 288 -3.63 -21.90 37.89
CA GLY A 288 -3.52 -20.81 38.88
C GLY A 288 -3.63 -19.43 38.21
N SER A 289 -3.87 -18.38 38.99
CA SER A 289 -3.95 -16.99 38.51
C SER A 289 -2.68 -16.22 38.85
N PHE A 290 -2.27 -15.28 37.99
CA PHE A 290 -1.12 -14.42 38.26
C PHE A 290 -1.56 -13.22 39.10
N ARG A 291 -0.81 -12.89 40.16
CA ARG A 291 -0.95 -11.64 40.91
C ARG A 291 -0.20 -10.51 40.21
N ASP A 292 -0.56 -9.26 40.53
CA ASP A 292 0.05 -8.04 39.98
C ASP A 292 1.57 -7.93 40.25
N ASP A 293 2.09 -8.69 41.22
CA ASP A 293 3.52 -8.78 41.57
C ASP A 293 4.29 -9.88 40.81
N GLY A 294 3.63 -10.59 39.90
CA GLY A 294 4.21 -11.70 39.13
C GLY A 294 4.27 -13.02 39.90
N SER A 295 3.78 -13.09 41.14
CA SER A 295 3.60 -14.35 41.87
C SER A 295 2.35 -15.10 41.39
N ILE A 296 2.40 -16.42 41.34
CA ILE A 296 1.25 -17.24 40.96
C ILE A 296 0.44 -17.53 42.23
N ASP A 297 -0.84 -17.16 42.20
CA ASP A 297 -1.83 -17.59 43.16
C ASP A 297 -2.27 -19.02 42.85
N PHE A 298 -1.76 -19.95 43.65
CA PHE A 298 -2.08 -21.38 43.53
C PHE A 298 -3.46 -21.73 44.13
N HIS A 299 -4.19 -20.77 44.71
CA HIS A 299 -5.52 -21.01 45.29
C HIS A 299 -6.61 -21.25 44.23
N GLU A 300 -6.46 -20.82 42.96
CA GLU A 300 -7.50 -20.89 41.92
C GLU A 300 -7.34 -22.06 40.92
N ARG A 301 -6.81 -23.19 41.39
CA ARG A 301 -6.72 -24.43 40.59
C ARG A 301 -8.07 -25.15 40.63
N ASN A 302 -8.99 -24.74 39.76
CA ASN A 302 -10.35 -25.30 39.74
C ASN A 302 -10.36 -26.69 39.05
N ILE A 303 -10.13 -27.76 39.83
CA ILE A 303 -9.94 -29.14 39.34
C ILE A 303 -11.21 -29.72 38.69
N PHE A 304 -12.39 -29.24 39.10
CA PHE A 304 -13.68 -29.68 38.56
C PHE A 304 -14.54 -28.47 38.20
N PRO A 305 -14.67 -28.12 36.92
CA PRO A 305 -15.55 -27.04 36.51
C PRO A 305 -17.00 -27.39 36.92
N PRO A 306 -17.67 -26.53 37.72
CA PRO A 306 -18.96 -26.85 38.31
C PRO A 306 -20.11 -26.66 37.31
N VAL A 307 -21.13 -27.51 37.40
CA VAL A 307 -22.36 -27.45 36.59
C VAL A 307 -23.61 -27.70 37.42
N ARG A 308 -24.76 -27.27 36.91
CA ARG A 308 -26.10 -27.52 37.45
C ARG A 308 -26.86 -28.54 36.61
N ASP A 309 -27.86 -29.17 37.24
CA ASP A 309 -28.86 -29.95 36.50
C ASP A 309 -29.48 -29.12 35.36
N GLY A 310 -29.43 -29.67 34.15
CA GLY A 310 -29.93 -29.05 32.94
C GLY A 310 -28.93 -28.16 32.19
N ASP A 311 -27.74 -27.86 32.74
CA ASP A 311 -26.75 -27.03 32.06
C ASP A 311 -26.25 -27.70 30.77
N LEU A 312 -26.10 -26.90 29.70
CA LEU A 312 -25.48 -27.35 28.45
C LEU A 312 -23.98 -27.53 28.68
N LEU A 313 -23.43 -28.68 28.28
CA LEU A 313 -22.02 -29.02 28.43
C LEU A 313 -21.24 -28.79 27.13
N ALA A 314 -21.80 -29.29 26.04
CA ALA A 314 -21.24 -29.17 24.70
C ALA A 314 -22.35 -29.26 23.65
N GLU A 315 -22.16 -28.58 22.52
CA GLU A 315 -23.02 -28.61 21.35
C GLU A 315 -22.15 -28.58 20.10
N GLU A 316 -22.33 -29.54 19.18
CA GLU A 316 -21.55 -29.58 17.94
C GLU A 316 -22.20 -30.43 16.83
N GLY A 317 -21.92 -30.11 15.58
CA GLY A 317 -22.30 -30.91 14.42
C GLY A 317 -21.43 -32.17 14.23
N PHE A 318 -22.01 -33.24 13.64
CA PHE A 318 -21.29 -34.52 13.44
C PHE A 318 -20.07 -34.43 12.52
N ARG A 319 -20.06 -33.46 11.59
CA ARG A 319 -19.05 -33.40 10.54
C ARG A 319 -18.62 -31.97 10.28
N LEU A 320 -17.37 -31.70 10.60
CA LEU A 320 -16.80 -30.36 10.52
C LEU A 320 -15.88 -30.24 9.33
N LYS A 321 -16.16 -29.23 8.51
CA LYS A 321 -15.26 -28.78 7.45
C LYS A 321 -14.35 -27.70 8.02
N GLY A 322 -13.19 -27.52 7.40
CA GLY A 322 -12.35 -26.37 7.71
C GLY A 322 -13.10 -25.07 7.39
N THR A 323 -12.64 -23.95 7.96
CA THR A 323 -13.17 -22.64 7.60
C THR A 323 -12.37 -22.09 6.43
N PRO A 324 -13.01 -21.60 5.37
CA PRO A 324 -12.30 -20.97 4.26
C PRO A 324 -11.57 -19.71 4.74
N GLY A 325 -10.44 -19.43 4.10
CA GLY A 325 -9.71 -18.19 4.23
C GLY A 325 -10.07 -17.23 3.10
N HIS A 326 -9.50 -16.03 3.13
CA HIS A 326 -9.68 -15.02 2.09
C HIS A 326 -8.36 -14.30 1.83
N THR A 327 -7.98 -14.14 0.55
CA THR A 327 -6.88 -13.26 0.16
C THR A 327 -7.25 -11.80 0.44
N ILE A 328 -6.29 -10.87 0.31
CA ILE A 328 -6.55 -9.42 0.42
C ILE A 328 -7.51 -8.90 -0.67
N PHE A 329 -7.70 -9.66 -1.76
CA PHE A 329 -8.63 -9.35 -2.83
C PHE A 329 -10.03 -9.94 -2.60
N GLY A 330 -10.25 -10.61 -1.46
CA GLY A 330 -11.51 -11.27 -1.14
C GLY A 330 -11.74 -12.59 -1.88
N ILE A 331 -10.68 -13.17 -2.47
CA ILE A 331 -10.77 -14.49 -3.11
C ILE A 331 -10.75 -15.54 -2.02
N GLU A 332 -11.79 -16.37 -1.97
CA GLU A 332 -11.92 -17.47 -1.02
C GLU A 332 -10.82 -18.53 -1.24
N ILE A 333 -10.20 -18.98 -0.16
CA ILE A 333 -9.19 -20.03 -0.14
C ILE A 333 -9.78 -21.22 0.60
N ASP A 334 -9.94 -22.33 -0.12
CA ASP A 334 -10.45 -23.56 0.48
C ASP A 334 -9.50 -24.08 1.57
N PRO A 335 -10.05 -24.59 2.69
CA PRO A 335 -9.25 -25.21 3.73
C PRO A 335 -8.58 -26.49 3.22
N ILE A 336 -7.30 -26.63 3.58
CA ILE A 336 -6.54 -27.85 3.29
C ILE A 336 -6.96 -28.93 4.29
N GLY A 337 -7.22 -30.13 3.76
CA GLY A 337 -7.52 -31.31 4.56
C GLY A 337 -8.99 -31.73 4.49
N GLU A 338 -9.25 -32.92 5.02
CA GLU A 338 -10.58 -33.51 5.00
C GLU A 338 -11.43 -32.99 6.16
N ALA A 339 -12.74 -33.07 5.97
CA ALA A 339 -13.67 -32.88 7.07
C ALA A 339 -13.42 -33.94 8.14
N ILE A 340 -13.46 -33.54 9.40
CA ILE A 340 -13.35 -34.48 10.53
C ILE A 340 -14.72 -34.77 11.10
N ASP A 341 -14.90 -36.00 11.56
CA ASP A 341 -16.10 -36.38 12.30
C ASP A 341 -15.92 -36.02 13.78
N ILE A 342 -16.99 -35.51 14.40
CA ILE A 342 -17.07 -35.20 15.82
C ILE A 342 -18.11 -36.12 16.44
N GLU A 343 -17.73 -36.80 17.52
CA GLU A 343 -18.64 -37.69 18.25
C GLU A 343 -18.65 -37.36 19.74
N PHE A 344 -19.83 -37.07 20.26
CA PHE A 344 -20.06 -37.01 21.69
C PHE A 344 -20.46 -38.36 22.28
N THR A 345 -19.89 -38.71 23.42
CA THR A 345 -20.28 -39.85 24.25
C THR A 345 -20.72 -39.35 25.62
N ALA A 346 -21.99 -39.57 25.96
CA ALA A 346 -22.52 -39.27 27.29
C ALA A 346 -22.09 -40.34 28.30
N GLY A 347 -21.41 -39.90 29.35
CA GLY A 347 -21.09 -40.69 30.54
C GLY A 347 -22.16 -40.56 31.63
N GLU A 348 -21.75 -40.79 32.88
CA GLU A 348 -22.64 -40.67 34.03
C GLU A 348 -23.22 -39.26 34.17
N ASN A 349 -24.51 -39.18 34.52
CA ASN A 349 -25.26 -37.94 34.75
C ASN A 349 -25.20 -36.91 33.60
N VAL A 350 -25.04 -37.40 32.36
CA VAL A 350 -25.13 -36.60 31.15
C VAL A 350 -26.20 -37.20 30.26
N ARG A 351 -27.09 -36.36 29.73
CA ARG A 351 -28.02 -36.73 28.66
C ARG A 351 -27.48 -36.23 27.33
N MET A 352 -27.62 -37.06 26.31
CA MET A 352 -27.36 -36.68 24.94
C MET A 352 -28.69 -36.52 24.20
N SER A 353 -28.80 -35.44 23.43
CA SER A 353 -29.88 -35.24 22.46
C SER A 353 -29.28 -34.90 21.10
N THR A 354 -30.00 -35.23 20.04
CA THR A 354 -29.60 -34.92 18.67
C THR A 354 -30.77 -34.25 17.96
N ASP A 355 -30.49 -33.13 17.31
CA ASP A 355 -31.47 -32.30 16.63
C ASP A 355 -30.81 -31.66 15.41
N ASP A 356 -31.41 -31.77 14.22
CA ASP A 356 -30.91 -31.22 12.95
C ASP A 356 -29.38 -31.41 12.73
N ASP A 357 -28.88 -32.65 12.87
CA ASP A 357 -27.46 -33.03 12.73
C ASP A 357 -26.49 -32.38 13.76
N VAL A 358 -27.03 -31.82 14.84
CA VAL A 358 -26.28 -31.28 15.98
C VAL A 358 -26.47 -32.19 17.19
N GLN A 359 -25.35 -32.58 17.81
CA GLN A 359 -25.32 -33.31 19.07
C GLN A 359 -25.20 -32.32 20.24
N ARG A 360 -26.05 -32.50 21.25
CA ARG A 360 -26.03 -31.71 22.49
C ARG A 360 -25.86 -32.60 23.70
N LEU A 361 -24.95 -32.23 24.59
CA LEU A 361 -24.78 -32.85 25.90
C LEU A 361 -25.25 -31.90 26.99
N ALA A 362 -26.09 -32.37 27.90
CA ALA A 362 -26.55 -31.60 29.04
C ALA A 362 -26.41 -32.39 30.34
N ALA A 363 -26.09 -31.71 31.43
CA ALA A 363 -26.03 -32.30 32.75
C ALA A 363 -27.44 -32.75 33.20
N THR A 364 -27.50 -33.85 33.94
CA THR A 364 -28.72 -34.34 34.60
C THR A 364 -28.62 -34.29 36.13
N CYS A 365 -27.55 -33.69 36.66
CA CYS A 365 -27.38 -33.41 38.08
C CYS A 365 -26.39 -32.24 38.28
N ASP A 366 -26.40 -31.67 39.49
CA ASP A 366 -25.34 -30.78 39.94
C ASP A 366 -24.04 -31.58 40.17
N GLY A 367 -22.88 -31.00 39.85
CA GLY A 367 -21.60 -31.67 40.05
C GLY A 367 -20.43 -31.05 39.32
N GLY A 368 -19.37 -31.84 39.15
CA GLY A 368 -18.17 -31.50 38.39
C GLY A 368 -18.11 -32.25 37.07
N VAL A 369 -17.68 -31.56 36.01
CA VAL A 369 -17.52 -32.17 34.68
C VAL A 369 -16.17 -32.85 34.54
N VAL A 370 -16.17 -34.07 34.01
CA VAL A 370 -15.00 -34.77 33.51
C VAL A 370 -15.09 -34.83 31.99
N LEU A 371 -14.12 -34.22 31.32
CA LEU A 371 -13.96 -34.26 29.87
C LEU A 371 -12.76 -35.14 29.50
N ARG A 372 -12.95 -36.10 28.60
CA ARG A 372 -11.86 -36.87 27.98
C ARG A 372 -12.01 -36.79 26.47
N SER A 373 -10.92 -36.49 25.76
CA SER A 373 -10.91 -36.50 24.29
C SER A 373 -10.01 -37.62 23.77
N THR A 374 -10.41 -38.22 22.67
CA THR A 374 -9.60 -39.22 21.94
C THR A 374 -9.63 -38.89 20.46
N VAL A 375 -8.48 -39.03 19.80
CA VAL A 375 -8.33 -38.70 18.39
C VAL A 375 -8.04 -39.99 17.62
N THR A 376 -8.81 -40.21 16.56
CA THR A 376 -8.60 -41.32 15.62
C THR A 376 -8.02 -40.78 14.32
N GLN A 377 -6.92 -41.37 13.85
CA GLN A 377 -6.30 -41.02 12.57
C GLN A 377 -6.85 -41.90 11.44
N GLY A 378 -7.05 -41.31 10.26
CA GLY A 378 -7.39 -42.02 9.04
C GLY A 378 -6.18 -42.70 8.39
N ALA A 379 -6.42 -43.36 7.25
CA ALA A 379 -5.39 -44.10 6.51
C ALA A 379 -4.22 -43.23 6.02
N SER A 380 -4.42 -41.91 5.91
CA SER A 380 -3.41 -40.92 5.54
C SER A 380 -2.57 -40.39 6.71
N GLY A 381 -2.87 -40.81 7.95
CA GLY A 381 -2.27 -40.26 9.18
C GLY A 381 -2.89 -38.93 9.63
N ALA A 382 -3.80 -38.35 8.85
CA ALA A 382 -4.58 -37.17 9.25
C ALA A 382 -5.64 -37.52 10.29
N ILE A 383 -6.05 -36.55 11.12
CA ILE A 383 -7.17 -36.73 12.05
C ILE A 383 -8.44 -36.98 11.24
N ALA A 384 -9.11 -38.11 11.49
CA ALA A 384 -10.38 -38.46 10.86
C ALA A 384 -11.56 -38.23 11.80
N CYS A 385 -11.39 -38.54 13.09
CA CYS A 385 -12.46 -38.39 14.09
C CYS A 385 -11.90 -37.90 15.43
N ARG A 386 -12.66 -37.03 16.10
CA ARG A 386 -12.45 -36.65 17.50
C ARG A 386 -13.66 -37.07 18.34
N GLN A 387 -13.40 -37.91 19.33
CA GLN A 387 -14.39 -38.37 20.28
C GLN A 387 -14.24 -37.62 21.60
N TYR A 388 -15.35 -37.12 22.13
CA TYR A 388 -15.41 -36.42 23.41
C TYR A 388 -16.35 -37.17 24.35
N TYR A 389 -15.79 -37.68 25.44
CA TYR A 389 -16.53 -38.29 26.53
C TYR A 389 -16.72 -37.25 27.64
N MET A 390 -17.96 -37.03 28.05
CA MET A 390 -18.28 -36.14 29.17
C MET A 390 -19.13 -36.86 30.21
N ALA A 391 -18.75 -36.73 31.48
CA ALA A 391 -19.53 -37.19 32.61
C ALA A 391 -19.65 -36.08 33.66
N VAL A 392 -20.71 -36.10 34.45
CA VAL A 392 -20.88 -35.23 35.62
C VAL A 392 -20.86 -36.10 36.86
N HIS A 393 -19.97 -35.79 37.80
CA HIS A 393 -19.94 -36.48 39.09
C HIS A 393 -20.46 -35.56 40.19
N PRO A 394 -21.46 -35.98 40.98
CA PRO A 394 -21.97 -35.21 42.12
C PRO A 394 -21.03 -35.25 43.33
N VAL A 395 -19.96 -36.04 43.25
CA VAL A 395 -18.93 -36.19 44.27
C VAL A 395 -17.58 -35.87 43.64
N ALA A 396 -16.87 -34.87 44.17
CA ALA A 396 -15.48 -34.63 43.86
C ALA A 396 -14.61 -35.51 44.74
N HIS A 397 -13.74 -36.33 44.15
CA HIS A 397 -12.78 -37.16 44.88
C HIS A 397 -11.37 -36.62 44.67
N ILE A 398 -10.69 -36.29 45.76
CA ILE A 398 -9.34 -35.74 45.80
C ILE A 398 -8.46 -36.80 46.50
N GLU A 399 -7.65 -37.51 45.72
CA GLU A 399 -6.79 -38.61 46.19
C GLU A 399 -5.53 -38.13 46.95
N SER A 400 -5.43 -36.82 47.22
CA SER A 400 -4.27 -36.16 47.83
C SER A 400 -4.67 -35.11 48.86
N ASP A 401 -3.68 -34.42 49.43
CA ASP A 401 -3.90 -33.28 50.33
C ASP A 401 -4.45 -32.06 49.56
N VAL A 402 -5.33 -31.30 50.20
CA VAL A 402 -5.72 -29.97 49.73
C VAL A 402 -4.68 -28.97 50.21
N GLY A 403 -3.78 -28.58 49.31
CA GLY A 403 -2.70 -27.63 49.59
C GLY A 403 -2.17 -26.93 48.34
N LEU A 404 -0.89 -26.56 48.34
CA LEU A 404 -0.28 -25.80 47.25
C LEU A 404 -0.41 -26.46 45.87
N GLU A 405 -0.46 -27.79 45.83
CA GLU A 405 -0.61 -28.54 44.57
C GLU A 405 -2.06 -28.54 44.06
N THR A 406 -3.04 -28.53 44.97
CA THR A 406 -4.47 -28.72 44.69
C THR A 406 -5.23 -27.40 44.58
N GLY A 407 -4.86 -26.39 45.38
CA GLY A 407 -5.57 -25.11 45.48
C GLY A 407 -6.80 -25.14 46.40
N ASN A 408 -7.56 -24.04 46.43
CA ASN A 408 -8.86 -24.02 47.10
C ASN A 408 -9.87 -24.80 46.26
N VAL A 409 -10.83 -25.43 46.95
CA VAL A 409 -11.87 -26.23 46.32
C VAL A 409 -13.21 -25.52 46.53
N ASP A 410 -13.92 -25.22 45.46
CA ASP A 410 -15.32 -24.76 45.51
C ASP A 410 -16.16 -25.66 44.60
N PHE A 411 -16.93 -26.55 45.21
CA PHE A 411 -17.60 -27.64 44.53
C PHE A 411 -19.10 -27.68 44.81
N ARG A 412 -19.89 -27.89 43.75
CA ARG A 412 -21.34 -28.05 43.88
C ARG A 412 -21.71 -29.53 43.97
N GLY A 413 -21.55 -30.09 45.15
CA GLY A 413 -21.86 -31.48 45.44
C GLY A 413 -21.16 -31.91 46.73
N HIS A 414 -20.88 -33.21 46.83
CA HIS A 414 -20.08 -33.75 47.93
C HIS A 414 -18.58 -33.67 47.59
N VAL A 415 -17.73 -33.48 48.59
CA VAL A 415 -16.28 -33.49 48.43
C VAL A 415 -15.71 -34.58 49.33
N VAL A 416 -14.88 -35.46 48.77
CA VAL A 416 -14.15 -36.50 49.49
C VAL A 416 -12.66 -36.26 49.29
N ILE A 417 -11.93 -36.11 50.38
CA ILE A 417 -10.48 -35.85 50.41
C ILE A 417 -9.82 -37.01 51.13
N ASP A 418 -8.98 -37.78 50.44
CA ASP A 418 -8.24 -38.89 51.02
C ASP A 418 -7.04 -38.40 51.86
N GLY A 419 -6.60 -37.16 51.62
CA GLY A 419 -5.54 -36.48 52.37
C GLY A 419 -6.05 -35.53 53.48
N SER A 420 -5.19 -34.58 53.83
CA SER A 420 -5.43 -33.50 54.80
C SER A 420 -5.75 -32.17 54.10
N VAL A 421 -6.41 -31.25 54.80
CA VAL A 421 -6.54 -29.86 54.36
C VAL A 421 -5.44 -29.04 55.03
N THR A 422 -4.47 -28.59 54.24
CA THR A 422 -3.28 -27.87 54.72
C THR A 422 -3.58 -26.41 55.05
N SER A 423 -2.72 -25.84 55.90
CA SER A 423 -2.90 -24.52 56.49
C SER A 423 -3.14 -23.42 55.46
N GLY A 424 -4.27 -22.70 55.60
CA GLY A 424 -4.59 -21.53 54.77
C GLY A 424 -5.43 -21.83 53.51
N PHE A 425 -5.83 -23.09 53.29
CA PHE A 425 -6.67 -23.47 52.15
C PHE A 425 -8.16 -23.56 52.52
N GLN A 426 -9.01 -23.33 51.52
CA GLN A 426 -10.46 -23.35 51.68
C GLN A 426 -11.10 -24.46 50.87
N VAL A 427 -12.06 -25.17 51.47
CA VAL A 427 -12.91 -26.16 50.82
C VAL A 427 -14.36 -25.78 51.03
N ARG A 428 -15.08 -25.48 49.95
CA ARG A 428 -16.49 -25.14 49.94
C ARG A 428 -17.26 -26.19 49.15
N ALA A 429 -18.33 -26.70 49.74
CA ALA A 429 -19.20 -27.70 49.14
C ALA A 429 -20.67 -27.36 49.41
N THR A 430 -21.55 -27.51 48.42
CA THR A 430 -23.01 -27.41 48.67
C THR A 430 -23.56 -28.67 49.36
N GLY A 431 -22.91 -29.82 49.16
CA GLY A 431 -23.20 -31.08 49.85
C GLY A 431 -22.34 -31.26 51.10
N GLY A 432 -22.00 -32.52 51.41
CA GLY A 432 -21.13 -32.88 52.53
C GLY A 432 -19.65 -32.88 52.18
N ILE A 433 -18.78 -32.70 53.17
CA ILE A 433 -17.32 -32.79 53.03
C ILE A 433 -16.82 -33.95 53.89
N ALA A 434 -16.07 -34.88 53.31
CA ALA A 434 -15.39 -35.95 54.03
C ALA A 434 -13.87 -35.80 53.87
N VAL A 435 -13.14 -35.77 54.99
CA VAL A 435 -11.67 -35.67 55.03
C VAL A 435 -11.13 -36.88 55.78
N ALA A 436 -10.34 -37.71 55.12
CA ALA A 436 -9.71 -38.88 55.73
C ALA A 436 -8.46 -38.51 56.54
N GLY A 437 -7.78 -37.42 56.20
CA GLY A 437 -6.67 -36.85 56.96
C GLY A 437 -7.11 -35.90 58.07
N SER A 438 -6.26 -34.92 58.34
CA SER A 438 -6.47 -33.87 59.35
C SER A 438 -6.77 -32.52 58.71
N VAL A 439 -7.33 -31.59 59.49
CA VAL A 439 -7.50 -30.19 59.06
C VAL A 439 -6.56 -29.32 59.88
N GLU A 440 -5.66 -28.63 59.19
CA GLU A 440 -4.63 -27.78 59.79
C GLU A 440 -5.12 -26.35 60.09
N ALA A 441 -4.34 -25.62 60.89
CA ALA A 441 -4.68 -24.28 61.34
C ALA A 441 -4.75 -23.26 60.19
N GLY A 442 -5.80 -22.43 60.19
CA GLY A 442 -6.02 -21.40 59.15
C GLY A 442 -6.77 -21.90 57.92
N SER A 443 -7.15 -23.18 57.88
CA SER A 443 -7.99 -23.75 56.82
C SER A 443 -9.47 -23.48 57.08
N GLU A 444 -10.27 -23.36 56.02
CA GLU A 444 -11.71 -23.12 56.11
C GLU A 444 -12.51 -24.18 55.35
N LEU A 445 -13.38 -24.92 56.05
CA LEU A 445 -14.31 -25.87 55.43
C LEU A 445 -15.74 -25.35 55.57
N ARG A 446 -16.47 -25.25 54.44
CA ARG A 446 -17.90 -24.89 54.43
C ARG A 446 -18.69 -25.94 53.65
N ALA A 447 -19.60 -26.63 54.31
CA ALA A 447 -20.51 -27.59 53.69
C ALA A 447 -21.96 -27.11 53.83
N GLY A 448 -22.81 -27.42 52.85
CA GLY A 448 -24.26 -27.34 53.02
C GLY A 448 -24.85 -28.58 53.68
N GLY A 449 -24.12 -29.70 53.68
CA GLY A 449 -24.41 -30.93 54.43
C GLY A 449 -23.44 -31.17 55.59
N ASP A 450 -23.17 -32.44 55.88
CA ASP A 450 -22.29 -32.83 56.99
C ASP A 450 -20.80 -32.66 56.66
N ILE A 451 -20.00 -32.30 57.66
CA ILE A 451 -18.52 -32.32 57.59
C ILE A 451 -18.02 -33.47 58.47
N ASN A 452 -17.31 -34.44 57.86
CA ASN A 452 -16.71 -35.57 58.55
C ASN A 452 -15.18 -35.53 58.42
N ILE A 453 -14.46 -35.60 59.53
CA ILE A 453 -12.99 -35.54 59.58
C ILE A 453 -12.50 -36.73 60.41
N GLN A 454 -11.65 -37.59 59.83
CA GLN A 454 -11.25 -38.85 60.47
C GLN A 454 -10.07 -38.72 61.45
N GLN A 455 -9.00 -37.96 61.12
CA GLN A 455 -7.80 -37.88 61.97
C GLN A 455 -7.77 -36.70 62.95
N GLY A 456 -8.73 -35.77 62.84
CA GLY A 456 -8.94 -34.68 63.79
C GLY A 456 -8.62 -33.28 63.25
N ILE A 457 -8.93 -32.26 64.07
CA ILE A 457 -8.75 -30.84 63.76
C ILE A 457 -7.61 -30.29 64.61
N VAL A 458 -6.59 -29.71 63.97
CA VAL A 458 -5.44 -29.11 64.65
C VAL A 458 -5.64 -27.59 64.70
N GLY A 459 -6.21 -27.11 65.81
CA GLY A 459 -6.29 -25.68 66.12
C GLY A 459 -4.99 -25.15 66.71
N ARG A 460 -4.71 -23.86 66.54
CA ARG A 460 -3.63 -23.16 67.24
C ARG A 460 -4.12 -22.58 68.56
#